data_AF-A0AA49GPZ4-F1
#
_entry.id   AF-A0AA49GPZ4-F1
#
_cell.length_a   1.000
_cell.length_b   1.000
_cell.length_c   1.000
_cell.angle_alpha   90.00
_cell.angle_beta   90.00
_cell.angle_gamma   90.00
#
_symmetry.space_group_name_H-M   'P 1'
#
loop_
_entity.id
_entity.type
_entity.pdbx_description
1 polymer ?
#
loop_
_entity_poly.entity_id
_entity_poly.type
_entity_poly.pdbx_seq_one_letter_code
_entity_poly.pdbx_strand_id
1 'polypeptide(L)'
;MMRKRAIRVVISGIILVLLGAILFGKKELFYFLAPTHRVDASVLVVEGWISEEALQQVLDELDQHSYDQIIVTSVAYEPVFRMYSQGALVFQIREKEQPTRSFQTLKVRSCGASAGGIQAHAKVRVNSTLIGEFTASSYPDWYAFPLPDTLSVDSVSIIYDNNQRIGKEDRDLYVFGIQLDSLWASARHPSVHYDRNKVDGKDVLRTDYSGSAEEASAFLIKHGVDRHRLHTLTAPRVDYERTYASVLEVKKFLPDSVTAINVFSESVHSRRSWLVYQKTLDDSFNVGIIAAASPHELPDSWWVQSGSRNYVLLQLAKYLYARFLFYP
;
A
#
# COMPACT_ATOMS: atom_id res chain seq x y z
N MET A 1 -15.73 -31.96 -32.24
CA MET A 1 -16.31 -32.47 -30.97
C MET A 1 -15.23 -32.97 -29.99
N MET A 2 -14.24 -33.75 -30.43
CA MET A 2 -13.13 -34.26 -29.59
C MET A 2 -12.31 -33.17 -28.88
N ARG A 3 -11.97 -32.06 -29.54
CA ARG A 3 -11.16 -30.97 -28.96
C ARG A 3 -11.81 -30.30 -27.74
N LYS A 4 -13.14 -30.10 -27.75
CA LYS A 4 -13.90 -29.56 -26.61
C LYS A 4 -13.99 -30.55 -25.45
N ARG A 5 -14.01 -31.86 -25.74
CA ARG A 5 -14.06 -32.93 -24.72
C ARG A 5 -12.69 -33.09 -24.05
N ALA A 6 -11.60 -33.04 -24.82
CA ALA A 6 -10.24 -33.04 -24.30
C ALA A 6 -9.94 -31.82 -23.42
N ILE A 7 -10.35 -30.61 -23.84
CA ILE A 7 -10.22 -29.39 -23.04
C ILE A 7 -10.99 -29.51 -21.71
N ARG A 8 -12.22 -30.05 -21.71
CA ARG A 8 -12.98 -30.26 -20.48
C ARG A 8 -12.30 -31.26 -19.53
N VAL A 9 -11.74 -32.35 -20.04
CA VAL A 9 -11.03 -33.36 -19.22
C VAL A 9 -9.76 -32.75 -18.60
N VAL A 10 -9.00 -31.96 -19.36
CA VAL A 10 -7.83 -31.24 -18.85
C VAL A 10 -8.22 -30.22 -17.78
N ILE A 11 -9.28 -29.44 -18.01
CA ILE A 11 -9.80 -28.47 -17.03
C ILE A 11 -10.28 -29.19 -15.77
N SER A 12 -11.06 -30.26 -15.88
CA SER A 12 -11.52 -31.07 -14.74
C SER A 12 -10.35 -31.70 -13.98
N GLY A 13 -9.30 -32.15 -14.67
CA GLY A 13 -8.08 -32.67 -14.05
C GLY A 13 -7.30 -31.60 -13.28
N ILE A 14 -7.15 -30.41 -13.85
CA ILE A 14 -6.55 -29.25 -13.16
C ILE A 14 -7.37 -28.86 -11.94
N ILE A 15 -8.70 -28.83 -12.06
CA ILE A 15 -9.61 -28.54 -10.94
C ILE A 15 -9.44 -29.58 -9.83
N LEU A 16 -9.39 -30.87 -10.16
CA LEU A 16 -9.18 -31.96 -9.18
C LEU A 16 -7.82 -31.88 -8.49
N VAL A 17 -6.75 -31.54 -9.21
CA VAL A 17 -5.41 -31.36 -8.64
C VAL A 17 -5.36 -30.13 -7.73
N LEU A 18 -5.97 -29.02 -8.14
CA LEU A 18 -6.11 -27.82 -7.31
C LEU A 18 -6.96 -28.11 -6.07
N LEU A 19 -8.06 -28.84 -6.20
CA LEU A 19 -8.86 -29.29 -5.07
C LEU A 19 -8.07 -30.22 -4.14
N GLY A 20 -7.30 -31.16 -4.68
CA GLY A 20 -6.43 -32.04 -3.90
C GLY A 20 -5.37 -31.26 -3.11
N ALA A 21 -4.71 -30.29 -3.75
CA ALA A 21 -3.76 -29.40 -3.11
C ALA A 21 -4.42 -28.51 -2.04
N ILE A 22 -5.62 -28.02 -2.29
CA ILE A 22 -6.38 -27.21 -1.32
C ILE A 22 -6.95 -28.06 -0.18
N LEU A 23 -7.25 -29.34 -0.39
CA LEU A 23 -7.82 -30.21 0.64
C LEU A 23 -6.75 -30.87 1.51
N PHE A 24 -5.62 -31.27 0.93
CA PHE A 24 -4.58 -32.08 1.59
C PHE A 24 -3.20 -31.44 1.66
N GLY A 25 -2.92 -30.41 0.84
CA GLY A 25 -1.62 -29.73 0.75
C GLY A 25 -1.71 -28.25 1.15
N LYS A 26 -2.54 -27.90 2.14
CA LYS A 26 -2.83 -26.50 2.47
C LYS A 26 -1.57 -25.73 2.89
N LYS A 27 -0.76 -26.30 3.79
CA LYS A 27 0.53 -25.71 4.18
C LYS A 27 1.45 -25.56 2.97
N GLU A 28 1.47 -26.58 2.14
CA GLU A 28 2.37 -26.64 0.97
C GLU A 28 1.98 -25.61 -0.07
N LEU A 29 0.68 -25.32 -0.20
CA LEU A 29 0.18 -24.22 -1.01
C LEU A 29 0.64 -22.86 -0.48
N PHE A 30 0.62 -22.66 0.85
CA PHE A 30 1.11 -21.41 1.45
C PHE A 30 2.59 -21.21 1.14
N TYR A 31 3.44 -22.19 1.46
CA TYR A 31 4.88 -22.11 1.23
C TYR A 31 5.25 -22.10 -0.26
N PHE A 32 4.42 -22.70 -1.13
CA PHE A 32 4.55 -22.54 -2.58
C PHE A 32 4.37 -21.08 -3.03
N LEU A 33 3.42 -20.36 -2.42
CA LEU A 33 3.13 -18.96 -2.74
C LEU A 33 4.05 -17.96 -2.01
N ALA A 34 4.61 -18.35 -0.87
CA ALA A 34 5.57 -17.56 -0.10
C ALA A 34 6.98 -18.20 -0.12
N PRO A 35 7.59 -18.40 -1.30
CA PRO A 35 8.91 -19.02 -1.37
C PRO A 35 10.00 -18.02 -0.97
N THR A 36 11.06 -18.54 -0.36
CA THR A 36 12.35 -17.85 -0.26
C THR A 36 13.39 -18.65 -1.02
N HIS A 37 13.93 -18.06 -2.08
CA HIS A 37 15.01 -18.59 -2.91
C HIS A 37 15.98 -17.45 -3.22
N ARG A 38 17.00 -17.32 -2.37
CA ARG A 38 18.07 -16.32 -2.55
C ARG A 38 19.01 -16.74 -3.67
N VAL A 39 19.51 -15.77 -4.41
CA VAL A 39 20.58 -15.94 -5.38
C VAL A 39 21.77 -15.08 -4.96
N ASP A 40 22.96 -15.41 -5.47
CA ASP A 40 24.14 -14.57 -5.31
C ASP A 40 23.95 -13.30 -6.14
N ALA A 41 23.65 -12.19 -5.47
CA ALA A 41 23.30 -10.91 -6.07
C ALA A 41 23.77 -9.76 -5.18
N SER A 42 24.31 -8.72 -5.81
CA SER A 42 24.73 -7.49 -5.13
C SER A 42 23.60 -6.47 -4.96
N VAL A 43 22.42 -6.71 -5.56
CA VAL A 43 21.27 -5.79 -5.52
C VAL A 43 20.07 -6.44 -4.85
N LEU A 44 19.51 -5.75 -3.85
CA LEU A 44 18.23 -6.09 -3.22
C LEU A 44 17.15 -5.14 -3.73
N VAL A 45 16.05 -5.68 -4.25
CA VAL A 45 14.87 -4.91 -4.67
C VAL A 45 13.74 -5.15 -3.69
N VAL A 46 13.36 -4.13 -2.92
CA VAL A 46 12.29 -4.16 -1.93
C VAL A 46 11.00 -3.60 -2.53
N GLU A 47 9.91 -4.36 -2.47
CA GLU A 47 8.60 -3.81 -2.80
C GLU A 47 8.14 -2.82 -1.73
N GLY A 48 7.92 -1.56 -2.10
CA GLY A 48 7.65 -0.47 -1.16
C GLY A 48 6.26 -0.45 -0.54
N TRP A 49 5.35 -1.34 -0.95
CA TRP A 49 3.97 -1.39 -0.44
C TRP A 49 3.80 -2.34 0.76
N ILE A 50 4.86 -3.05 1.15
CA ILE A 50 4.84 -4.05 2.23
C ILE A 50 4.68 -3.41 3.62
N SER A 51 4.22 -4.19 4.60
CA SER A 51 3.98 -3.74 5.98
C SER A 51 5.25 -3.23 6.70
N GLU A 52 5.09 -2.42 7.75
CA GLU A 52 6.22 -1.97 8.60
C GLU A 52 6.93 -3.19 9.23
N GLU A 53 6.20 -4.25 9.58
CA GLU A 53 6.76 -5.52 10.07
C GLU A 53 7.56 -6.26 9.00
N ALA A 54 7.17 -6.18 7.73
CA ALA A 54 7.95 -6.71 6.62
C ALA A 54 9.18 -5.84 6.32
N LEU A 55 9.08 -4.51 6.46
CA LEU A 55 10.24 -3.61 6.36
C LEU A 55 11.25 -3.84 7.49
N GLN A 56 10.81 -4.22 8.69
CA GLN A 56 11.73 -4.63 9.75
C GLN A 56 12.52 -5.89 9.35
N GLN A 57 11.87 -6.85 8.67
CA GLN A 57 12.57 -8.04 8.16
C GLN A 57 13.53 -7.72 7.00
N VAL A 58 13.33 -6.61 6.28
CA VAL A 58 14.34 -6.11 5.32
C VAL A 58 15.61 -5.70 6.08
N LEU A 59 15.48 -5.05 7.23
CA LEU A 59 16.63 -4.70 8.07
C LEU A 59 17.36 -5.97 8.54
N ASP A 60 16.62 -6.99 8.99
CA ASP A 60 17.20 -8.27 9.39
C ASP A 60 17.95 -8.97 8.23
N GLU A 61 17.44 -8.87 7.00
CA GLU A 61 18.12 -9.38 5.80
C GLU A 61 19.41 -8.61 5.49
N LEU A 62 19.39 -7.28 5.64
CA LEU A 62 20.56 -6.43 5.41
C LEU A 62 21.66 -6.60 6.48
N ASP A 63 21.27 -7.02 7.70
CA ASP A 63 22.22 -7.36 8.76
C ASP A 63 22.91 -8.71 8.51
N GLN A 64 22.22 -9.65 7.85
CA GLN A 64 22.71 -11.00 7.59
C GLN A 64 23.42 -11.15 6.25
N HIS A 65 23.11 -10.28 5.29
CA HIS A 65 23.57 -10.39 3.91
C HIS A 65 24.04 -9.04 3.37
N SER A 66 25.16 -9.06 2.64
CA SER A 66 25.73 -7.84 2.05
C SER A 66 25.14 -7.57 0.67
N TYR A 67 24.50 -6.41 0.53
CA TYR A 67 24.07 -5.86 -0.74
C TYR A 67 24.76 -4.51 -0.99
N ASP A 68 25.28 -4.32 -2.20
CA ASP A 68 25.91 -3.08 -2.62
C ASP A 68 24.88 -1.99 -2.86
N GLN A 69 23.71 -2.36 -3.40
CA GLN A 69 22.62 -1.44 -3.74
C GLN A 69 21.29 -1.98 -3.25
N ILE A 70 20.44 -1.08 -2.76
CA ILE A 70 19.08 -1.36 -2.31
C ILE A 70 18.16 -0.51 -3.16
N ILE A 71 17.22 -1.13 -3.85
CA ILE A 71 16.22 -0.45 -4.66
C ILE A 71 14.88 -0.65 -3.96
N VAL A 72 14.18 0.43 -3.63
CA VAL A 72 12.81 0.36 -3.09
C VAL A 72 11.87 0.83 -4.19
N THR A 73 10.89 -0.01 -4.58
CA THR A 73 10.01 0.31 -5.71
C THR A 73 8.53 0.07 -5.46
N SER A 74 7.70 0.96 -6.00
CA SER A 74 6.24 0.87 -6.00
C SER A 74 5.66 1.79 -7.07
N VAL A 75 4.33 1.80 -7.19
CA VAL A 75 3.62 2.84 -7.96
C VAL A 75 3.39 4.09 -7.12
N ALA A 76 3.19 5.22 -7.79
CA ALA A 76 2.79 6.49 -7.19
C ALA A 76 1.43 6.40 -6.48
N TYR A 77 1.27 7.21 -5.42
CA TYR A 77 0.00 7.37 -4.73
C TYR A 77 -1.00 8.19 -5.56
N GLU A 78 -2.28 8.00 -5.29
CA GLU A 78 -3.33 8.90 -5.76
C GLU A 78 -3.29 10.22 -4.98
N PRO A 79 -3.77 11.35 -5.53
CA PRO A 79 -3.80 12.62 -4.80
C PRO A 79 -4.59 12.59 -3.50
N VAL A 80 -5.53 11.64 -3.36
CA VAL A 80 -6.30 11.41 -2.15
C VAL A 80 -5.45 10.73 -1.08
N PHE A 81 -5.61 11.16 0.17
CA PHE A 81 -4.97 10.53 1.32
C PHE A 81 -5.93 9.55 1.99
N ARG A 82 -5.52 8.28 2.10
CA ARG A 82 -6.29 7.22 2.78
C ARG A 82 -5.92 7.21 4.26
N MET A 83 -6.87 7.55 5.12
CA MET A 83 -6.79 7.33 6.56
C MET A 83 -7.35 5.94 6.87
N TYR A 84 -6.44 4.96 6.97
CA TYR A 84 -6.75 3.55 7.25
C TYR A 84 -6.82 3.21 8.74
N SER A 85 -6.43 4.16 9.60
CA SER A 85 -6.65 4.08 11.05
C SER A 85 -7.44 5.29 11.53
N GLN A 86 -8.07 5.18 12.68
CA GLN A 86 -8.56 6.36 13.37
C GLN A 86 -7.40 7.34 13.65
N GLY A 87 -7.67 8.63 13.79
CA GLY A 87 -6.64 9.65 13.99
C GLY A 87 -7.04 11.00 13.39
N ALA A 88 -6.08 11.92 13.29
CA ALA A 88 -6.32 13.25 12.74
C ALA A 88 -5.41 13.55 11.55
N LEU A 89 -6.01 13.92 10.42
CA LEU A 89 -5.30 14.56 9.32
C LEU A 89 -5.31 16.07 9.54
N VAL A 90 -4.15 16.65 9.78
CA VAL A 90 -3.99 18.02 10.28
C VAL A 90 -3.36 18.87 9.19
N PHE A 91 -4.10 19.86 8.72
CA PHE A 91 -3.70 20.86 7.75
C PHE A 91 -3.19 22.09 8.49
N GLN A 92 -1.91 22.40 8.34
CA GLN A 92 -1.35 23.67 8.83
C GLN A 92 -1.56 24.76 7.79
N ILE A 93 -2.23 25.85 8.18
CA ILE A 93 -2.52 27.02 7.34
C ILE A 93 -1.49 28.09 7.66
N ARG A 94 -0.62 28.40 6.69
CA ARG A 94 0.51 29.33 6.92
C ARG A 94 0.00 30.77 6.92
N GLU A 95 0.64 31.65 7.71
CA GLU A 95 0.31 33.09 7.78
C GLU A 95 0.30 33.79 6.40
N LYS A 96 1.16 33.37 5.46
CA LYS A 96 1.20 33.94 4.09
C LYS A 96 -0.05 33.61 3.25
N GLU A 97 -0.84 32.63 3.67
CA GLU A 97 -2.04 32.15 2.99
C GLU A 97 -3.32 32.65 3.68
N GLN A 98 -3.20 33.36 4.82
CA GLN A 98 -4.36 33.93 5.51
C GLN A 98 -4.83 35.22 4.80
N PRO A 99 -6.12 35.31 4.45
CA PRO A 99 -6.68 36.49 3.81
C PRO A 99 -6.66 37.69 4.76
N THR A 100 -6.79 38.89 4.20
CA THR A 100 -6.99 40.14 4.97
C THR A 100 -8.31 40.19 5.75
N ARG A 101 -9.13 39.13 5.65
CA ARG A 101 -10.45 38.94 6.26
C ARG A 101 -10.48 37.52 6.82
N SER A 102 -11.23 37.28 7.89
CA SER A 102 -11.46 35.92 8.40
C SER A 102 -12.11 35.03 7.34
N PHE A 103 -11.77 33.75 7.36
CA PHE A 103 -12.42 32.77 6.49
C PHE A 103 -13.86 32.53 6.94
N GLN A 104 -14.78 32.43 5.98
CA GLN A 104 -16.22 32.29 6.28
C GLN A 104 -16.72 30.87 6.13
N THR A 105 -16.11 30.06 5.25
CA THR A 105 -16.52 28.68 5.00
C THR A 105 -15.31 27.76 4.91
N LEU A 106 -15.39 26.64 5.62
CA LEU A 106 -14.54 25.47 5.43
C LEU A 106 -15.33 24.40 4.68
N LYS A 107 -14.76 23.82 3.63
CA LYS A 107 -15.27 22.60 3.00
C LYS A 107 -14.23 21.50 3.03
N VAL A 108 -14.67 20.27 3.23
CA VAL A 108 -13.83 19.07 3.19
C VAL A 108 -14.26 18.24 1.99
N ARG A 109 -13.32 17.89 1.11
CA ARG A 109 -13.59 16.97 0.00
C ARG A 109 -13.16 15.56 0.42
N SER A 110 -14.13 14.66 0.57
CA SER A 110 -13.89 13.33 1.13
C SER A 110 -14.82 12.27 0.55
N CYS A 111 -14.42 11.00 0.63
CA CYS A 111 -15.31 9.84 0.58
C CYS A 111 -14.87 8.79 1.61
N GLY A 112 -15.62 7.70 1.74
CA GLY A 112 -15.32 6.64 2.70
C GLY A 112 -15.75 5.26 2.22
N ALA A 113 -14.97 4.25 2.60
CA ALA A 113 -15.36 2.86 2.50
C ALA A 113 -16.23 2.48 3.70
N SER A 114 -17.23 1.62 3.48
CA SER A 114 -18.12 1.14 4.53
C SER A 114 -17.58 -0.18 5.09
N ALA A 115 -17.91 -0.45 6.36
CA ALA A 115 -17.77 -1.79 6.92
C ALA A 115 -18.98 -2.11 7.80
N GLY A 116 -19.59 -3.27 7.57
CA GLY A 116 -20.82 -3.70 8.24
C GLY A 116 -22.00 -2.76 7.95
N GLY A 117 -22.05 -2.14 6.78
CA GLY A 117 -23.08 -1.17 6.39
C GLY A 117 -22.95 0.21 7.06
N ILE A 118 -21.90 0.45 7.84
CA ILE A 118 -21.62 1.74 8.48
C ILE A 118 -20.50 2.44 7.71
N GLN A 119 -20.75 3.70 7.33
CA GLN A 119 -19.82 4.58 6.64
C GLN A 119 -18.76 5.18 7.59
N ALA A 120 -17.63 5.59 7.03
CA ALA A 120 -16.62 6.38 7.74
C ALA A 120 -17.22 7.70 8.25
N HIS A 121 -16.95 8.03 9.51
CA HIS A 121 -17.39 9.24 10.18
C HIS A 121 -16.18 10.06 10.60
N ALA A 122 -16.26 11.38 10.48
CA ALA A 122 -15.18 12.27 10.88
C ALA A 122 -15.69 13.55 11.53
N LYS A 123 -14.92 14.03 12.51
CA LYS A 123 -15.09 15.34 13.14
C LYS A 123 -14.15 16.35 12.51
N VAL A 124 -14.57 17.60 12.45
CA VAL A 124 -13.80 18.71 11.88
C VAL A 124 -13.51 19.73 12.98
N ARG A 125 -12.23 19.94 13.28
CA ARG A 125 -11.78 20.99 14.19
C ARG A 125 -11.02 22.07 13.45
N VAL A 126 -11.19 23.30 13.87
CA VAL A 126 -10.34 24.44 13.51
C VAL A 126 -9.64 24.90 14.78
N ASN A 127 -8.31 24.87 14.77
CA ASN A 127 -7.49 25.00 15.97
C ASN A 127 -8.00 24.00 17.05
N SER A 128 -8.39 24.48 18.23
CA SER A 128 -8.98 23.66 19.30
C SER A 128 -10.51 23.51 19.21
N THR A 129 -11.18 24.23 18.33
CA THR A 129 -12.65 24.34 18.29
C THR A 129 -13.26 23.29 17.37
N LEU A 130 -14.23 22.51 17.87
CA LEU A 130 -15.04 21.62 17.02
C LEU A 130 -16.02 22.46 16.20
N ILE A 131 -15.93 22.35 14.88
CA ILE A 131 -16.79 23.08 13.94
C ILE A 131 -17.97 22.22 13.50
N GLY A 132 -17.77 20.91 13.37
CA GLY A 132 -18.84 19.98 13.02
C GLY A 132 -18.33 18.57 12.80
N GLU A 133 -19.18 17.74 12.20
CA GLU A 133 -18.87 16.36 11.87
C GLU A 133 -19.61 15.95 10.61
N PHE A 134 -19.15 14.88 9.95
CA PHE A 134 -19.78 14.34 8.76
C PHE A 134 -19.61 12.83 8.66
N THR A 135 -20.59 12.19 8.03
CA THR A 135 -20.49 10.80 7.58
C THR A 135 -20.18 10.80 6.09
N ALA A 136 -19.04 10.21 5.72
CA ALA A 136 -18.58 10.19 4.34
C ALA A 136 -19.49 9.31 3.47
N SER A 137 -19.75 9.74 2.23
CA SER A 137 -20.44 8.92 1.23
C SER A 137 -19.44 8.00 0.52
N SER A 138 -19.95 7.02 -0.24
CA SER A 138 -19.09 6.07 -0.97
C SER A 138 -18.35 6.68 -2.16
N TYR A 139 -18.74 7.89 -2.58
CA TYR A 139 -18.15 8.61 -3.71
C TYR A 139 -17.65 9.98 -3.25
N PRO A 140 -16.68 10.61 -3.94
CA PRO A 140 -16.18 11.92 -3.53
C PRO A 140 -17.28 12.97 -3.43
N ASP A 141 -17.40 13.60 -2.27
CA ASP A 141 -18.39 14.64 -1.99
C ASP A 141 -17.78 15.80 -1.19
N TRP A 142 -18.52 16.91 -1.07
CA TRP A 142 -18.14 18.11 -0.35
C TRP A 142 -18.97 18.28 0.93
N TYR A 143 -18.29 18.37 2.07
CA TYR A 143 -18.89 18.65 3.37
C TYR A 143 -18.56 20.08 3.78
N ALA A 144 -19.58 20.94 3.89
CA ALA A 144 -19.40 22.37 4.14
C ALA A 144 -19.75 22.75 5.59
N PHE A 145 -18.93 23.62 6.15
CA PHE A 145 -19.01 24.09 7.53
C PHE A 145 -18.86 25.62 7.56
N PRO A 146 -19.86 26.37 8.05
CA PRO A 146 -19.70 27.80 8.28
C PRO A 146 -18.70 28.04 9.41
N LEU A 147 -17.86 29.06 9.28
CA LEU A 147 -16.89 29.47 10.29
C LEU A 147 -17.37 30.75 10.99
N PRO A 148 -17.13 30.90 12.31
CA PRO A 148 -17.39 32.16 13.00
C PRO A 148 -16.50 33.29 12.47
N ASP A 149 -17.04 34.49 12.29
CA ASP A 149 -16.34 35.66 11.74
C ASP A 149 -15.05 36.06 12.51
N THR A 150 -14.94 35.68 13.77
CA THR A 150 -13.80 36.00 14.64
C THR A 150 -12.76 34.88 14.73
N LEU A 151 -12.98 33.74 14.08
CA LEU A 151 -12.12 32.58 14.21
C LEU A 151 -10.92 32.68 13.27
N SER A 152 -9.71 32.81 13.83
CA SER A 152 -8.48 32.58 13.08
C SER A 152 -8.37 31.11 12.69
N VAL A 153 -7.76 30.83 11.54
CA VAL A 153 -7.57 29.46 11.05
C VAL A 153 -6.08 29.20 10.92
N ASP A 154 -5.47 28.67 11.98
CA ASP A 154 -4.06 28.28 12.01
C ASP A 154 -3.92 26.81 11.61
N SER A 155 -4.89 25.99 11.99
CA SER A 155 -4.96 24.59 11.59
C SER A 155 -6.40 24.10 11.40
N VAL A 156 -6.56 23.12 10.52
CA VAL A 156 -7.78 22.35 10.35
C VAL A 156 -7.47 20.87 10.56
N SER A 157 -8.21 20.21 11.44
CA SER A 157 -8.06 18.77 11.71
C SER A 157 -9.28 18.00 11.26
N ILE A 158 -9.10 17.00 10.39
CA ILE A 158 -10.11 16.01 10.03
C ILE A 158 -9.85 14.78 10.89
N ILE A 159 -10.71 14.53 11.86
CA ILE A 159 -10.55 13.48 12.87
C ILE A 159 -11.41 12.29 12.48
N TYR A 160 -10.80 11.26 11.92
CA TYR A 160 -11.44 9.99 11.62
C TYR A 160 -11.58 9.17 12.92
N ASP A 161 -12.81 8.89 13.35
CA ASP A 161 -13.07 8.45 14.74
C ASP A 161 -13.82 7.12 14.88
N ASN A 162 -14.15 6.45 13.79
CA ASN A 162 -14.91 5.20 13.83
C ASN A 162 -14.28 4.08 12.99
N ASN A 163 -12.94 4.03 12.90
CA ASN A 163 -12.24 2.95 12.19
C ASN A 163 -12.66 1.57 12.70
N GLN A 164 -13.01 0.68 11.78
CA GLN A 164 -13.39 -0.69 12.11
C GLN A 164 -13.31 -1.60 10.89
N ARG A 165 -12.69 -2.77 11.08
CA ARG A 165 -12.70 -3.85 10.11
C ARG A 165 -13.77 -4.88 10.44
N ILE A 166 -14.62 -5.22 9.46
CA ILE A 166 -15.70 -6.22 9.60
C ILE A 166 -15.58 -7.23 8.46
N GLY A 167 -15.13 -8.45 8.77
CA GLY A 167 -14.93 -9.49 7.76
C GLY A 167 -13.90 -9.06 6.70
N LYS A 168 -14.35 -8.86 5.46
CA LYS A 168 -13.50 -8.39 4.34
C LYS A 168 -13.54 -6.88 4.13
N GLU A 169 -14.44 -6.19 4.81
CA GLU A 169 -14.64 -4.76 4.68
C GLU A 169 -13.75 -4.06 5.69
N ASP A 170 -13.05 -3.03 5.21
CA ASP A 170 -12.27 -2.12 6.04
C ASP A 170 -12.89 -0.74 5.91
N ARG A 171 -13.28 -0.15 7.04
CA ARG A 171 -13.82 1.19 7.02
C ARG A 171 -12.63 2.12 6.95
N ASP A 172 -12.53 2.88 5.87
CA ASP A 172 -11.47 3.87 5.68
C ASP A 172 -12.09 5.22 5.31
N LEU A 173 -11.40 6.30 5.69
CA LEU A 173 -11.71 7.63 5.21
C LEU A 173 -10.69 8.05 4.15
N TYR A 174 -11.16 8.65 3.07
CA TYR A 174 -10.33 9.14 1.97
C TYR A 174 -10.53 10.65 1.85
N VAL A 175 -9.49 11.43 2.19
CA VAL A 175 -9.55 12.90 2.19
C VAL A 175 -8.73 13.43 1.02
N PHE A 176 -9.35 14.22 0.15
CA PHE A 176 -8.68 14.86 -1.00
C PHE A 176 -7.99 16.16 -0.57
N GLY A 177 -8.61 16.87 0.36
CA GLY A 177 -8.14 18.16 0.85
C GLY A 177 -9.29 18.98 1.43
N ILE A 178 -8.96 20.21 1.80
CA ILE A 178 -9.90 21.19 2.33
C ILE A 178 -9.90 22.44 1.46
N GLN A 179 -11.03 23.15 1.48
CA GLN A 179 -11.20 24.46 0.89
C GLN A 179 -11.62 25.46 1.97
N LEU A 180 -10.81 26.49 2.19
CA LEU A 180 -11.12 27.63 3.04
C LEU A 180 -11.47 28.82 2.13
N ASP A 181 -12.75 29.11 1.99
CA ASP A 181 -13.30 30.01 0.96
C ASP A 181 -12.76 29.69 -0.45
N SER A 182 -11.77 30.43 -0.94
CA SER A 182 -11.10 30.17 -2.23
C SER A 182 -9.76 29.42 -2.12
N LEU A 183 -9.18 29.33 -0.92
CA LEU A 183 -7.91 28.65 -0.68
C LEU A 183 -8.12 27.13 -0.67
N TRP A 184 -7.46 26.42 -1.57
CA TRP A 184 -7.42 24.96 -1.59
C TRP A 184 -6.13 24.44 -0.95
N ALA A 185 -6.27 23.54 0.02
CA ALA A 185 -5.14 22.81 0.61
C ALA A 185 -5.31 21.31 0.38
N SER A 186 -4.37 20.72 -0.36
CA SER A 186 -4.36 19.28 -0.68
C SER A 186 -4.02 18.44 0.56
N ALA A 187 -4.66 17.27 0.70
CA ALA A 187 -4.37 16.32 1.79
C ALA A 187 -2.93 15.76 1.76
N ARG A 188 -2.27 15.80 0.60
CA ARG A 188 -0.88 15.36 0.40
C ARG A 188 0.10 16.53 0.30
N HIS A 189 -0.26 17.71 0.79
CA HIS A 189 0.64 18.85 0.83
C HIS A 189 1.68 18.68 1.95
N PRO A 190 2.95 19.13 1.80
CA PRO A 190 4.00 18.97 2.83
C PRO A 190 3.73 19.62 4.19
N SER A 191 2.72 20.50 4.29
CA SER A 191 2.27 21.07 5.57
C SER A 191 1.23 20.22 6.29
N VAL A 192 0.77 19.12 5.67
CA VAL A 192 -0.23 18.22 6.22
C VAL A 192 0.46 17.01 6.84
N HIS A 193 -0.03 16.60 8.00
CA HIS A 193 0.45 15.41 8.70
C HIS A 193 -0.73 14.60 9.24
N TYR A 194 -0.49 13.31 9.42
CA TYR A 194 -1.48 12.37 9.91
C TYR A 194 -1.03 11.81 11.26
N ASP A 195 -1.69 12.25 12.32
CA ASP A 195 -1.49 11.75 13.68
C ASP A 195 -2.39 10.53 13.91
N ARG A 196 -1.80 9.34 13.81
CA ARG A 196 -2.52 8.06 13.81
C ARG A 196 -2.94 7.65 15.21
N ASN A 197 -4.02 6.88 15.27
CA ASN A 197 -4.55 6.24 16.46
C ASN A 197 -5.04 7.23 17.52
N LYS A 198 -4.14 7.62 18.43
CA LYS A 198 -4.42 8.61 19.47
C LYS A 198 -3.77 9.90 19.04
N VAL A 199 -4.59 10.96 18.90
CA VAL A 199 -4.14 12.29 18.47
C VAL A 199 -3.34 12.95 19.62
N ASP A 200 -2.10 12.51 19.82
CA ASP A 200 -1.19 12.96 20.88
C ASP A 200 0.21 13.36 20.36
N GLY A 201 0.39 13.40 19.04
CA GLY A 201 1.61 13.84 18.37
C GLY A 201 2.76 12.82 18.41
N LYS A 202 2.52 11.58 18.87
CA LYS A 202 3.58 10.55 18.97
C LYS A 202 3.70 9.65 17.74
N ASP A 203 2.62 9.48 16.98
CA ASP A 203 2.56 8.61 15.79
C ASP A 203 2.16 9.46 14.56
N VAL A 204 3.05 10.39 14.19
CA VAL A 204 2.81 11.38 13.14
C VAL A 204 3.49 10.95 11.84
N LEU A 205 2.68 10.76 10.79
CA LEU A 205 3.14 10.46 9.44
C LEU A 205 3.09 11.70 8.54
N ARG A 206 4.06 11.79 7.63
CA ARG A 206 4.01 12.69 6.48
C ARG A 206 2.99 12.18 5.46
N THR A 207 2.32 13.09 4.76
CA THR A 207 1.30 12.73 3.76
C THR A 207 1.74 12.97 2.31
N ASP A 208 2.89 13.63 2.13
CA ASP A 208 3.39 14.16 0.86
C ASP A 208 4.31 13.20 0.08
N TYR A 209 4.41 11.94 0.51
CA TYR A 209 5.14 10.92 -0.24
C TYR A 209 4.53 10.74 -1.64
N SER A 210 5.40 10.66 -2.65
CA SER A 210 5.03 10.41 -4.04
C SER A 210 4.42 9.02 -4.25
N GLY A 211 4.77 8.04 -3.41
CA GLY A 211 4.28 6.67 -3.43
C GLY A 211 4.79 5.86 -2.24
N SER A 212 4.32 4.62 -2.09
CA SER A 212 4.72 3.73 -0.99
C SER A 212 6.24 3.45 -0.97
N ALA A 213 6.91 3.47 -2.12
CA ALA A 213 8.36 3.33 -2.20
C ALA A 213 9.11 4.42 -1.43
N GLU A 214 8.68 5.67 -1.53
CA GLU A 214 9.31 6.79 -0.82
C GLU A 214 9.06 6.69 0.69
N GLU A 215 7.85 6.29 1.08
CA GLU A 215 7.49 6.04 2.47
C GLU A 215 8.34 4.91 3.08
N ALA A 216 8.45 3.77 2.38
CA ALA A 216 9.29 2.64 2.78
C ALA A 216 10.78 3.01 2.81
N SER A 217 11.26 3.83 1.86
CA SER A 217 12.64 4.34 1.84
C SER A 217 12.91 5.22 3.07
N ALA A 218 11.98 6.11 3.41
CA ALA A 218 12.09 6.95 4.60
C ALA A 218 12.13 6.11 5.88
N PHE A 219 11.32 5.03 5.95
CA PHE A 219 11.40 4.07 7.05
C PHE A 219 12.79 3.43 7.14
N LEU A 220 13.31 2.85 6.05
CA LEU A 220 14.60 2.15 6.05
C LEU A 220 15.76 3.09 6.41
N ILE A 221 15.78 4.31 5.86
CA ILE A 221 16.81 5.32 6.17
C ILE A 221 16.73 5.73 7.64
N LYS A 222 15.53 5.94 8.18
CA LYS A 222 15.32 6.26 9.60
C LYS A 222 15.88 5.17 10.52
N HIS A 223 15.90 3.92 10.06
CA HIS A 223 16.42 2.76 10.81
C HIS A 223 17.86 2.38 10.44
N GLY A 224 18.61 3.28 9.80
CA GLY A 224 20.06 3.14 9.65
C GLY A 224 20.54 2.61 8.29
N VAL A 225 19.65 2.36 7.34
CA VAL A 225 20.07 2.04 5.97
C VAL A 225 20.74 3.25 5.33
N ASP A 226 21.94 3.05 4.81
CA ASP A 226 22.72 4.11 4.18
C ASP A 226 22.00 4.67 2.94
N ARG A 227 21.66 5.95 2.98
CA ARG A 227 20.99 6.68 1.91
C ARG A 227 21.76 6.70 0.59
N HIS A 228 23.08 6.47 0.61
CA HIS A 228 23.91 6.49 -0.60
C HIS A 228 23.84 5.20 -1.41
N ARG A 229 23.43 4.09 -0.79
CA ARG A 229 23.18 2.81 -1.47
C ARG A 229 21.70 2.54 -1.73
N LEU A 230 20.79 3.36 -1.20
CA LEU A 230 19.35 3.20 -1.33
C LEU A 230 18.81 4.10 -2.45
N HIS A 231 18.08 3.49 -3.39
CA HIS A 231 17.43 4.16 -4.51
C HIS A 231 15.92 3.96 -4.47
N THR A 232 15.17 5.05 -4.47
CA THR A 232 13.71 5.03 -4.51
C THR A 232 13.22 5.15 -5.95
N LEU A 233 12.50 4.14 -6.45
CA LEU A 233 11.92 4.13 -7.80
C LEU A 233 10.40 4.10 -7.75
N THR A 234 9.76 5.21 -8.12
CA THR A 234 8.30 5.35 -8.13
C THR A 234 7.78 5.28 -9.56
N ALA A 235 7.13 4.17 -9.90
CA ALA A 235 6.46 4.01 -11.19
C ALA A 235 5.19 4.89 -11.28
N PRO A 236 4.78 5.33 -12.48
CA PRO A 236 3.49 5.99 -12.66
C PRO A 236 2.33 5.16 -12.11
N ARG A 237 1.27 5.84 -11.65
CA ARG A 237 0.07 5.18 -11.15
C ARG A 237 -0.58 4.37 -12.28
N VAL A 238 -0.83 3.08 -12.01
CA VAL A 238 -1.59 2.17 -12.87
C VAL A 238 -2.58 1.36 -12.04
N ASP A 239 -3.80 1.16 -12.55
CA ASP A 239 -4.84 0.41 -11.82
C ASP A 239 -4.61 -1.10 -11.84
N TYR A 240 -4.00 -1.59 -12.91
CA TYR A 240 -3.65 -2.98 -13.11
C TYR A 240 -2.14 -3.15 -13.20
N GLU A 241 -1.65 -4.37 -12.92
CA GLU A 241 -0.25 -4.75 -13.18
C GLU A 241 0.81 -3.87 -12.49
N ARG A 242 0.50 -3.32 -11.31
CA ARG A 242 1.41 -2.49 -10.50
C ARG A 242 2.82 -3.07 -10.29
N THR A 243 2.90 -4.40 -10.10
CA THR A 243 4.20 -5.09 -9.98
C THR A 243 5.01 -4.93 -11.27
N TYR A 244 4.42 -5.15 -12.44
CA TYR A 244 5.09 -5.01 -13.74
C TYR A 244 5.55 -3.57 -13.98
N ALA A 245 4.70 -2.58 -13.70
CA ALA A 245 5.09 -1.18 -13.79
C ALA A 245 6.31 -0.85 -12.89
N SER A 246 6.37 -1.44 -11.70
CA SER A 246 7.52 -1.29 -10.78
C SER A 246 8.77 -1.98 -11.35
N VAL A 247 8.65 -3.19 -11.89
CA VAL A 247 9.77 -3.91 -12.52
C VAL A 247 10.33 -3.16 -13.73
N LEU A 248 9.50 -2.45 -14.50
CA LEU A 248 9.97 -1.65 -15.62
C LEU A 248 10.88 -0.50 -15.17
N GLU A 249 10.58 0.15 -14.04
CA GLU A 249 11.47 1.19 -13.48
C GLU A 249 12.77 0.58 -12.96
N VAL A 250 12.69 -0.60 -12.32
CA VAL A 250 13.89 -1.35 -11.90
C VAL A 250 14.75 -1.73 -13.12
N LYS A 251 14.16 -2.27 -14.19
CA LYS A 251 14.87 -2.66 -15.43
C LYS A 251 15.58 -1.47 -16.07
N LYS A 252 14.97 -0.29 -16.08
CA LYS A 252 15.59 0.94 -16.59
C LYS A 252 16.74 1.44 -15.73
N PHE A 253 16.67 1.23 -14.42
CA PHE A 253 17.65 1.71 -13.45
C PHE A 253 18.90 0.82 -13.38
N LEU A 254 18.72 -0.50 -13.51
CA LEU A 254 19.82 -1.45 -13.41
C LEU A 254 20.83 -1.25 -14.56
N PRO A 255 22.14 -1.17 -14.26
CA PRO A 255 23.16 -1.14 -15.31
C PRO A 255 23.34 -2.53 -15.93
N ASP A 256 23.77 -2.58 -17.19
CA ASP A 256 23.98 -3.83 -17.96
C ASP A 256 24.92 -4.84 -17.29
N SER A 257 25.78 -4.39 -16.36
CA SER A 257 26.70 -5.24 -15.62
C SER A 257 26.02 -6.08 -14.52
N VAL A 258 24.83 -5.70 -14.06
CA VAL A 258 24.08 -6.47 -13.06
C VAL A 258 23.34 -7.60 -13.77
N THR A 259 23.59 -8.83 -13.34
CA THR A 259 22.96 -10.03 -13.92
C THR A 259 22.13 -10.81 -12.90
N ALA A 260 22.10 -10.38 -11.63
CA ALA A 260 21.34 -11.02 -10.58
C ALA A 260 20.79 -10.01 -9.57
N ILE A 261 19.56 -10.25 -9.09
CA ILE A 261 18.92 -9.49 -8.00
C ILE A 261 18.22 -10.45 -7.04
N ASN A 262 18.08 -10.05 -5.77
CA ASN A 262 17.06 -10.62 -4.88
C ASN A 262 15.88 -9.64 -4.77
N VAL A 263 14.66 -10.13 -4.94
CA VAL A 263 13.44 -9.35 -4.69
C VAL A 263 12.92 -9.66 -3.29
N PHE A 264 12.57 -8.64 -2.52
CA PHE A 264 11.97 -8.76 -1.19
C PHE A 264 10.50 -8.35 -1.28
N SER A 265 9.60 -9.28 -0.96
CA SER A 265 8.15 -9.09 -1.03
C SER A 265 7.48 -9.78 0.16
N GLU A 266 6.21 -9.45 0.42
CA GLU A 266 5.51 -9.92 1.61
C GLU A 266 4.70 -11.19 1.34
N SER A 267 5.00 -12.24 2.11
CA SER A 267 4.20 -13.46 2.26
C SER A 267 3.85 -14.09 0.89
N VAL A 268 2.62 -14.57 0.74
CA VAL A 268 2.09 -15.26 -0.44
C VAL A 268 2.01 -14.37 -1.70
N HIS A 269 2.28 -13.07 -1.59
CA HIS A 269 2.43 -12.21 -2.76
C HIS A 269 3.70 -12.53 -3.55
N SER A 270 4.75 -12.96 -2.85
CA SER A 270 6.11 -13.13 -3.34
C SER A 270 6.22 -14.01 -4.59
N ARG A 271 5.47 -15.13 -4.66
CA ARG A 271 5.52 -16.02 -5.85
C ARG A 271 5.09 -15.33 -7.14
N ARG A 272 4.07 -14.46 -7.08
CA ARG A 272 3.62 -13.71 -8.25
C ARG A 272 4.65 -12.66 -8.63
N SER A 273 5.19 -11.92 -7.67
CA SER A 273 6.22 -10.91 -7.95
C SER A 273 7.44 -11.55 -8.58
N TRP A 274 7.93 -12.64 -7.99
CA TRP A 274 9.06 -13.40 -8.53
C TRP A 274 8.88 -13.76 -10.01
N LEU A 275 7.72 -14.32 -10.36
CA LEU A 275 7.39 -14.67 -11.74
C LEU A 275 7.31 -13.45 -12.67
N VAL A 276 6.77 -12.32 -12.20
CA VAL A 276 6.69 -11.08 -13.01
C VAL A 276 8.08 -10.52 -13.26
N TYR A 277 8.95 -10.49 -12.25
CA TYR A 277 10.35 -10.10 -12.42
C TYR A 277 11.07 -11.02 -13.41
N GLN A 278 10.96 -12.34 -13.25
CA GLN A 278 11.56 -13.31 -14.16
C GLN A 278 11.09 -13.19 -15.61
N LYS A 279 9.81 -12.87 -15.83
CA LYS A 279 9.27 -12.69 -17.19
C LYS A 279 9.68 -11.37 -17.83
N THR A 280 9.97 -10.35 -17.03
CA THR A 280 10.20 -8.97 -17.51
C THR A 280 11.69 -8.68 -17.68
N LEU A 281 12.52 -9.20 -16.77
CA LEU A 281 13.96 -9.23 -16.92
C LEU A 281 14.35 -10.35 -17.89
N ASP A 282 15.43 -10.15 -18.63
CA ASP A 282 15.80 -11.07 -19.72
C ASP A 282 16.13 -12.47 -19.17
N ASP A 283 15.96 -13.52 -19.98
CA ASP A 283 16.09 -14.93 -19.54
C ASP A 283 17.47 -15.28 -18.93
N SER A 284 18.51 -14.50 -19.22
CA SER A 284 19.84 -14.64 -18.64
C SER A 284 19.99 -14.05 -17.24
N PHE A 285 18.97 -13.36 -16.73
CA PHE A 285 18.99 -12.65 -15.46
C PHE A 285 18.57 -13.57 -14.31
N ASN A 286 19.41 -13.69 -13.28
CA ASN A 286 19.12 -14.53 -12.13
C ASN A 286 18.30 -13.76 -11.08
N VAL A 287 17.02 -14.08 -10.97
CA VAL A 287 16.12 -13.41 -10.02
C VAL A 287 15.88 -14.33 -8.83
N GLY A 288 16.29 -13.91 -7.65
CA GLY A 288 15.89 -14.49 -6.37
C GLY A 288 14.66 -13.80 -5.78
N ILE A 289 14.06 -14.45 -4.78
CA ILE A 289 12.90 -13.95 -4.04
C ILE A 289 13.05 -14.25 -2.56
N ILE A 290 12.69 -13.30 -1.71
CA ILE A 290 12.63 -13.42 -0.26
C ILE A 290 11.21 -13.07 0.15
N ALA A 291 10.49 -14.03 0.72
CA ALA A 291 9.15 -13.84 1.24
C ALA A 291 9.20 -13.48 2.72
N ALA A 292 8.88 -12.23 3.04
CA ALA A 292 8.72 -11.76 4.41
C ALA A 292 7.50 -12.43 5.06
N ALA A 293 7.56 -12.73 6.35
CA ALA A 293 6.39 -13.10 7.12
C ALA A 293 5.44 -11.89 7.21
N SER A 294 4.13 -12.14 7.12
CA SER A 294 3.10 -11.11 7.32
C SER A 294 2.28 -11.43 8.57
N PRO A 295 1.90 -10.43 9.38
CA PRO A 295 0.99 -10.64 10.51
C PRO A 295 -0.45 -10.96 10.07
N HIS A 296 -0.79 -10.80 8.79
CA HIS A 296 -2.15 -10.96 8.29
C HIS A 296 -2.50 -12.38 7.86
N GLU A 297 -1.50 -13.27 7.76
CA GLU A 297 -1.69 -14.66 7.41
C GLU A 297 -1.12 -15.59 8.47
N LEU A 298 -1.76 -16.75 8.60
CA LEU A 298 -1.30 -17.81 9.50
C LEU A 298 -0.76 -18.97 8.64
N PRO A 299 0.56 -19.08 8.41
CA PRO A 299 1.13 -20.06 7.47
C PRO A 299 0.60 -21.48 7.66
N ASP A 300 0.49 -21.92 8.91
CA ASP A 300 0.09 -23.28 9.27
C ASP A 300 -1.43 -23.50 9.38
N SER A 301 -2.23 -22.45 9.22
CA SER A 301 -3.68 -22.52 9.42
C SER A 301 -4.46 -21.48 8.62
N TRP A 302 -3.92 -21.00 7.51
CA TRP A 302 -4.44 -19.87 6.72
C TRP A 302 -5.88 -20.07 6.26
N TRP A 303 -6.33 -21.32 6.15
CA TRP A 303 -7.71 -21.67 5.76
C TRP A 303 -8.74 -21.41 6.87
N VAL A 304 -8.33 -21.28 8.12
CA VAL A 304 -9.21 -21.13 9.29
C VAL A 304 -9.81 -19.73 9.30
N GLN A 305 -8.97 -18.70 9.32
CA GLN A 305 -9.43 -17.31 9.33
C GLN A 305 -9.84 -16.86 7.93
N SER A 306 -11.01 -16.23 7.81
CA SER A 306 -11.55 -15.81 6.51
C SER A 306 -10.64 -14.80 5.80
N GLY A 307 -10.03 -13.85 6.53
CA GLY A 307 -9.09 -12.87 5.99
C GLY A 307 -7.90 -13.54 5.29
N SER A 308 -7.13 -14.31 6.04
CA SER A 308 -5.99 -15.08 5.53
C SER A 308 -6.40 -16.01 4.38
N ARG A 309 -7.51 -16.76 4.52
CA ARG A 309 -8.01 -17.67 3.48
C ARG A 309 -8.27 -16.96 2.16
N ASN A 310 -8.98 -15.83 2.21
CA ASN A 310 -9.32 -15.09 0.99
C ASN A 310 -8.08 -14.51 0.34
N TYR A 311 -7.13 -14.00 1.13
CA TYR A 311 -5.90 -13.40 0.60
C TYR A 311 -5.02 -14.46 -0.09
N VAL A 312 -4.80 -15.62 0.53
CA VAL A 312 -4.04 -16.74 -0.06
C VAL A 312 -4.68 -17.21 -1.37
N LEU A 313 -5.99 -17.43 -1.39
CA LEU A 313 -6.69 -17.87 -2.61
C LEU A 313 -6.68 -16.78 -3.71
N LEU A 314 -6.76 -15.51 -3.34
CA LEU A 314 -6.65 -14.40 -4.28
C LEU A 314 -5.24 -14.34 -4.89
N GLN A 315 -4.19 -14.50 -4.08
CA GLN A 315 -2.81 -14.51 -4.59
C GLN A 315 -2.54 -15.74 -5.47
N LEU A 316 -3.11 -16.91 -5.15
CA LEU A 316 -3.07 -18.07 -6.05
C LEU A 316 -3.70 -17.74 -7.41
N ALA A 317 -4.91 -17.15 -7.42
CA ALA A 317 -5.58 -16.78 -8.66
C ALA A 317 -4.77 -15.75 -9.48
N LYS A 318 -4.21 -14.73 -8.81
CA LYS A 318 -3.35 -13.73 -9.45
C LYS A 318 -2.04 -14.33 -9.98
N TYR A 319 -1.46 -15.31 -9.29
CA TYR A 319 -0.28 -16.06 -9.78
C TYR A 319 -0.63 -16.87 -11.03
N LEU A 320 -1.76 -17.58 -11.04
CA LEU A 320 -2.20 -18.35 -12.21
C LEU A 320 -2.44 -17.42 -13.42
N TYR A 321 -3.05 -16.25 -13.20
CA TYR A 321 -3.16 -15.21 -14.22
C TYR A 321 -1.77 -14.81 -14.74
N ALA A 322 -0.83 -14.46 -13.86
CA ALA A 322 0.52 -14.08 -14.25
C ALA A 322 1.27 -15.20 -15.02
N ARG A 323 1.00 -16.46 -14.68
CA ARG A 323 1.64 -17.63 -15.29
C ARG A 323 1.17 -17.91 -16.70
N PHE A 324 -0.13 -17.76 -16.96
CA PHE A 324 -0.75 -18.25 -18.20
C PHE A 324 -1.27 -17.15 -19.12
N LEU A 325 -1.57 -15.97 -18.59
CA LEU A 325 -2.28 -14.91 -19.32
C LEU A 325 -1.53 -13.57 -19.35
N PHE A 326 -0.51 -13.38 -18.52
CA PHE A 326 0.36 -12.20 -18.55
C PHE A 326 1.58 -12.44 -19.45
N TYR A 327 1.79 -11.51 -20.39
CA TYR A 327 2.91 -11.45 -21.32
C TYR A 327 3.44 -10.00 -21.30
N PRO A 328 4.62 -9.77 -20.70
CA PRO A 328 5.17 -8.41 -20.50
C PRO A 328 5.61 -7.73 -21.80
#